data_AF-A0A4Q5V8K4-F1
#
_entry.id   AF-A0A4Q5V8K4-F1
#
_cell.length_a   1.000
_cell.length_b   1.000
_cell.length_c   1.000
_cell.angle_alpha   90.00
_cell.angle_beta   90.00
_cell.angle_gamma   90.00
#
_symmetry.space_group_name_H-M   'P 1'
#
loop_
_entity.id
_entity.type
_entity.pdbx_description
1 polymer ?
#
loop_
_entity_poly.entity_id
_entity_poly.type
_entity_poly.pdbx_seq_one_letter_code
_entity_poly.pdbx_strand_id
1 'polypeptide(L)'
;MRNYLAVLILLLSSLPTFASMEEALDAYKKGNYGAAIQELNRLGEAGDVFAQIMLGALYNKGGAVVHDDKIAASWFEKAANQENTEAQYQLGYLYENSDLPKDYATAASWYHKAAQRGSAKAQFRLGVFYSGGLGVTKNMNESILWLGKAALQENTDAQFMLGLMYYLGKTVPKNKELAKGWLTKAASQNHSDALLLLAGMYKKGEAGPKDPILAYSLSSLAVVNRIELKKEADEMRDDLISELTPEQIVNGDKLAAELQKPDNFSQALNTYIIKAHRAPFRFFERPDK
;
A
#
# COMPACT_ATOMS: atom_id res chain seq x y z
N MET A 1 -27.18 46.50 -2.90
CA MET A 1 -26.29 45.38 -2.49
C MET A 1 -26.01 45.37 -0.98
N ARG A 2 -27.03 45.46 -0.10
CA ARG A 2 -26.78 45.47 1.37
C ARG A 2 -27.72 44.62 2.23
N ASN A 3 -28.67 43.90 1.62
CA ASN A 3 -29.66 43.08 2.36
C ASN A 3 -29.61 41.56 2.09
N TYR A 4 -28.75 41.07 1.19
CA TYR A 4 -28.61 39.62 0.97
C TYR A 4 -27.59 38.97 1.92
N LEU A 5 -26.62 39.72 2.43
CA LEU A 5 -25.63 39.20 3.38
C LEU A 5 -26.23 38.92 4.77
N ALA A 6 -27.18 39.75 5.22
CA ALA A 6 -27.81 39.60 6.54
C ALA A 6 -28.78 38.41 6.61
N VAL A 7 -29.48 38.11 5.50
CA VAL A 7 -30.44 36.99 5.43
C VAL A 7 -29.70 35.65 5.34
N LEU A 8 -28.52 35.60 4.70
CA LEU A 8 -27.71 34.38 4.64
C LEU A 8 -27.07 34.04 6.01
N ILE A 9 -26.71 35.05 6.81
CA ILE A 9 -26.19 34.87 8.17
C ILE A 9 -27.29 34.40 9.14
N LEU A 10 -28.54 34.85 8.95
CA LEU A 10 -29.68 34.45 9.79
C LEU A 10 -30.13 33.01 9.55
N LEU A 11 -30.01 32.46 8.33
CA LEU A 11 -30.39 31.07 8.03
C LEU A 11 -29.41 30.00 8.54
N LEU A 12 -28.19 30.39 8.92
CA LEU A 12 -27.23 29.49 9.57
C LEU A 12 -27.45 29.34 11.09
N SER A 13 -28.32 30.17 11.69
CA SER A 13 -28.56 30.22 13.14
C SER A 13 -29.63 29.24 13.65
N SER A 14 -30.28 28.46 12.78
CA SER A 14 -31.37 27.56 13.14
C SER A 14 -31.06 26.07 12.93
N LEU A 15 -29.82 25.71 12.65
CA LEU A 15 -29.42 24.32 12.57
C LEU A 15 -29.29 23.74 14.00
N PRO A 16 -29.74 22.49 14.23
CA PRO A 16 -29.61 21.87 15.54
C PRO A 16 -28.14 21.83 15.95
N THR A 17 -27.86 22.32 17.15
CA THR A 17 -26.57 22.10 17.80
C THR A 17 -26.56 20.67 18.32
N PHE A 18 -25.57 19.89 17.92
CA PHE A 18 -25.38 18.55 18.43
C PHE A 18 -24.61 18.63 19.75
N ALA A 19 -25.00 17.83 20.74
CA ALA A 19 -24.38 17.82 22.05
C ALA A 19 -23.04 17.06 22.07
N SER A 20 -22.74 16.27 21.02
CA SER A 20 -21.54 15.45 20.95
C SER A 20 -21.06 15.16 19.52
N MET A 21 -19.79 14.72 19.38
CA MET A 21 -19.22 14.18 18.15
C MET A 21 -20.07 13.03 17.58
N GLU A 22 -20.58 12.14 18.43
CA GLU A 22 -21.36 10.98 18.02
C GLU A 22 -22.64 11.37 17.28
N GLU A 23 -23.33 12.40 17.79
CA GLU A 23 -24.53 12.95 17.16
C GLU A 23 -24.22 13.60 15.80
N ALA A 24 -23.08 14.30 15.68
CA ALA A 24 -22.65 14.86 14.40
C ALA A 24 -22.36 13.76 13.36
N LEU A 25 -21.74 12.64 13.77
CA LEU A 25 -21.49 11.49 12.90
C LEU A 25 -22.77 10.78 12.48
N ASP A 26 -23.72 10.61 13.39
CA ASP A 26 -25.03 10.01 13.10
C ASP A 26 -25.83 10.88 12.13
N ALA A 27 -25.84 12.20 12.35
CA ALA A 27 -26.44 13.16 11.43
C ALA A 27 -25.78 13.09 10.04
N TYR A 28 -24.45 13.00 9.97
CA TYR A 28 -23.73 12.83 8.70
C TYR A 28 -24.16 11.56 7.97
N LYS A 29 -24.25 10.41 8.66
CA LYS A 29 -24.70 9.13 8.09
C LYS A 29 -26.14 9.19 7.56
N LYS A 30 -27.00 9.98 8.20
CA LYS A 30 -28.39 10.21 7.80
C LYS A 30 -28.55 11.22 6.66
N GLY A 31 -27.45 11.77 6.14
CA GLY A 31 -27.47 12.75 5.05
C GLY A 31 -27.70 14.19 5.51
N ASN A 32 -27.73 14.45 6.82
CA ASN A 32 -27.88 15.80 7.38
C ASN A 32 -26.54 16.53 7.42
N TYR A 33 -25.92 16.69 6.24
CA TYR A 33 -24.54 17.17 6.12
C TYR A 33 -24.34 18.57 6.70
N GLY A 34 -25.27 19.50 6.47
CA GLY A 34 -25.12 20.90 6.93
C GLY A 34 -24.93 21.02 8.45
N ALA A 35 -25.82 20.40 9.24
CA ALA A 35 -25.71 20.40 10.69
C ALA A 35 -24.48 19.62 11.17
N ALA A 36 -24.19 18.47 10.55
CA ALA A 36 -23.03 17.66 10.93
C ALA A 36 -21.72 18.40 10.71
N ILE A 37 -21.55 19.06 9.57
CA ILE A 37 -20.36 19.84 9.23
C ILE A 37 -20.25 21.07 10.14
N GLN A 38 -21.36 21.73 10.49
CA GLN A 38 -21.34 22.83 11.44
C GLN A 38 -20.81 22.40 12.82
N GLU A 39 -21.27 21.25 13.34
CA GLU A 39 -20.77 20.76 14.61
C GLU A 39 -19.32 20.29 14.52
N LEU A 40 -18.94 19.61 13.44
CA LEU A 40 -17.54 19.25 13.19
C LEU A 40 -16.66 20.50 13.17
N ASN A 41 -17.06 21.59 12.51
CA ASN A 41 -16.34 22.85 12.53
C ASN A 41 -16.19 23.40 13.96
N ARG A 42 -17.28 23.40 14.75
CA ARG A 42 -17.25 23.87 16.15
C ARG A 42 -16.25 23.06 16.99
N LEU A 43 -16.29 21.73 16.89
CA LEU A 43 -15.40 20.82 17.61
C LEU A 43 -13.95 20.98 17.13
N GLY A 44 -13.74 21.09 15.81
CA GLY A 44 -12.43 21.26 15.21
C GLY A 44 -11.77 22.59 15.61
N GLU A 45 -12.54 23.68 15.66
CA GLU A 45 -12.06 24.97 16.18
C GLU A 45 -11.79 24.94 17.68
N ALA A 46 -12.51 24.11 18.44
CA ALA A 46 -12.23 23.87 19.85
C ALA A 46 -10.99 22.97 20.09
N GLY A 47 -10.34 22.50 19.03
CA GLY A 47 -9.12 21.70 19.11
C GLY A 47 -9.32 20.19 19.00
N ASP A 48 -10.54 19.71 18.77
CA ASP A 48 -10.79 18.27 18.63
C ASP A 48 -10.06 17.70 17.40
N VAL A 49 -9.06 16.86 17.65
CA VAL A 49 -8.19 16.30 16.60
C VAL A 49 -8.97 15.43 15.62
N PHE A 50 -9.97 14.70 16.10
CA PHE A 50 -10.77 13.82 15.25
C PHE A 50 -11.66 14.64 14.30
N ALA A 51 -12.30 15.70 14.80
CA ALA A 51 -13.06 16.65 14.00
C ALA A 51 -12.18 17.30 12.92
N GLN A 52 -10.97 17.73 13.28
CA GLN A 52 -10.02 18.32 12.34
C GLN A 52 -9.63 17.34 11.23
N ILE A 53 -9.32 16.07 11.56
CA ILE A 53 -9.01 15.04 10.56
C ILE A 53 -10.21 14.79 9.65
N MET A 54 -11.41 14.70 10.23
CA MET A 54 -12.63 14.49 9.47
C MET A 54 -12.93 15.63 8.51
N LEU A 55 -12.83 16.87 8.95
CA LEU A 55 -13.01 18.04 8.10
C LEU A 55 -11.96 18.05 6.97
N GLY A 56 -10.69 17.78 7.30
CA GLY A 56 -9.63 17.61 6.31
C GLY A 56 -10.00 16.58 5.24
N ALA A 57 -10.48 15.41 5.66
CA ALA A 57 -10.88 14.33 4.75
C ALA A 57 -12.13 14.70 3.92
N LEU A 58 -13.11 15.40 4.50
CA LEU A 58 -14.31 15.84 3.82
C LEU A 58 -14.00 16.85 2.71
N TYR A 59 -13.18 17.86 3.01
CA TYR A 59 -12.77 18.86 2.01
C TYR A 59 -11.85 18.26 0.93
N ASN A 60 -10.97 17.32 1.28
CA ASN A 60 -10.14 16.61 0.29
C ASN A 60 -11.01 15.71 -0.63
N LYS A 61 -11.98 14.98 -0.08
CA LYS A 61 -12.84 14.10 -0.91
C LYS A 61 -13.91 14.86 -1.70
N GLY A 62 -14.46 15.93 -1.13
CA GLY A 62 -15.67 16.58 -1.62
C GLY A 62 -16.95 15.75 -1.40
N GLY A 63 -18.03 16.15 -2.06
CA GLY A 63 -19.35 15.50 -2.00
C GLY A 63 -20.29 16.19 -1.01
N ALA A 64 -20.13 15.93 0.29
CA ALA A 64 -20.91 16.60 1.35
C ALA A 64 -20.52 18.09 1.52
N VAL A 65 -19.29 18.43 1.13
CA VAL A 65 -18.77 19.79 0.95
C VAL A 65 -18.22 19.93 -0.47
N VAL A 66 -18.06 21.16 -0.93
CA VAL A 66 -17.27 21.43 -2.15
C VAL A 66 -15.82 21.03 -1.87
N HIS A 67 -15.23 20.26 -2.78
CA HIS A 67 -13.82 19.87 -2.69
C HIS A 67 -12.93 21.11 -2.65
N ASP A 68 -12.00 21.16 -1.68
CA ASP A 68 -11.04 22.25 -1.53
C ASP A 68 -9.80 21.77 -0.75
N ASP A 69 -8.71 21.51 -1.47
CA ASP A 69 -7.46 21.04 -0.88
C ASP A 69 -6.79 22.06 0.06
N LYS A 70 -7.05 23.37 -0.10
CA LYS A 70 -6.50 24.39 0.80
C LYS A 70 -7.18 24.33 2.16
N ILE A 71 -8.52 24.20 2.16
CA ILE A 71 -9.26 24.02 3.40
C ILE A 71 -8.91 22.68 4.03
N ALA A 72 -8.77 21.62 3.24
CA ALA A 72 -8.34 20.31 3.72
C ALA A 72 -6.96 20.38 4.40
N ALA A 73 -5.98 21.01 3.74
CA ALA A 73 -4.64 21.21 4.28
C ALA A 73 -4.66 22.01 5.59
N SER A 74 -5.46 23.08 5.68
CA SER A 74 -5.58 23.86 6.93
C SER A 74 -6.08 23.01 8.09
N TRP A 75 -7.09 22.17 7.88
CA TRP A 75 -7.61 21.28 8.91
C TRP A 75 -6.63 20.19 9.31
N PHE A 76 -5.98 19.54 8.33
CA PHE A 76 -4.95 18.56 8.65
C PHE A 76 -3.74 19.20 9.34
N GLU A 77 -3.38 20.44 9.01
CA GLU A 77 -2.30 21.19 9.69
C GLU A 77 -2.61 21.42 11.17
N LYS A 78 -3.84 21.82 11.51
CA LYS A 78 -4.27 21.93 12.91
C LYS A 78 -4.08 20.59 13.64
N ALA A 79 -4.53 19.48 13.07
CA ALA A 79 -4.39 18.16 13.69
C ALA A 79 -2.93 17.66 13.74
N ALA A 80 -2.14 17.93 12.71
CA ALA A 80 -0.74 17.52 12.61
C ALA A 80 0.17 18.26 13.59
N ASN A 81 -0.15 19.54 13.88
CA ASN A 81 0.50 20.35 14.90
C ASN A 81 0.17 19.89 16.32
N GLN A 82 -0.94 19.17 16.50
CA GLN A 82 -1.26 18.41 17.71
C GLN A 82 -0.65 16.99 17.69
N GLU A 83 0.42 16.82 16.90
CA GLU A 83 1.20 15.59 16.83
C GLU A 83 0.47 14.36 16.25
N ASN A 84 -0.71 14.54 15.66
CA ASN A 84 -1.46 13.42 15.09
C ASN A 84 -0.75 12.85 13.84
N THR A 85 -0.37 11.56 13.94
CA THR A 85 0.38 10.85 12.90
C THR A 85 -0.38 10.72 11.56
N GLU A 86 -1.70 10.49 11.60
CA GLU A 86 -2.49 10.36 10.37
C GLU A 86 -2.61 11.70 9.65
N ALA A 87 -2.89 12.78 10.39
CA ALA A 87 -2.93 14.13 9.82
C ALA A 87 -1.59 14.55 9.20
N GLN A 88 -0.48 14.22 9.86
CA GLN A 88 0.86 14.44 9.30
C GLN A 88 1.06 13.67 7.98
N TYR A 89 0.65 12.41 7.92
CA TYR A 89 0.70 11.65 6.67
C TYR A 89 -0.18 12.29 5.56
N GLN A 90 -1.40 12.71 5.91
CA GLN A 90 -2.35 13.32 4.97
C GLN A 90 -1.84 14.66 4.42
N LEU A 91 -1.18 15.49 5.24
CA LEU A 91 -0.51 16.70 4.76
C LEU A 91 0.60 16.39 3.77
N GLY A 92 1.45 15.42 4.09
CA GLY A 92 2.49 14.97 3.17
C GLY A 92 1.88 14.55 1.83
N TYR A 93 0.78 13.80 1.88
CA TYR A 93 0.05 13.36 0.70
C TYR A 93 -0.55 14.52 -0.11
N LEU A 94 -1.13 15.53 0.54
CA LEU A 94 -1.69 16.69 -0.15
C LEU A 94 -0.61 17.46 -0.91
N TYR A 95 0.49 17.80 -0.26
CA TYR A 95 1.59 18.54 -0.91
C TYR A 95 2.27 17.76 -2.04
N GLU A 96 2.07 16.44 -2.10
CA GLU A 96 2.57 15.59 -3.16
C GLU A 96 1.55 15.34 -4.28
N ASN A 97 0.27 15.08 -3.96
CA ASN A 97 -0.68 14.45 -4.91
C ASN A 97 -1.94 15.29 -5.19
N SER A 98 -2.17 16.39 -4.47
CA SER A 98 -3.39 17.22 -4.62
C SER A 98 -3.29 18.32 -5.69
N ASP A 99 -4.34 19.13 -5.84
CA ASP A 99 -4.38 20.30 -6.74
C ASP A 99 -3.58 21.50 -6.19
N LEU A 100 -3.03 21.39 -4.98
CA LEU A 100 -2.09 22.36 -4.45
C LEU A 100 -0.80 22.39 -5.30
N PRO A 101 -0.12 23.55 -5.38
CA PRO A 101 1.23 23.60 -5.92
C PRO A 101 2.10 22.55 -5.22
N LYS A 102 2.74 21.69 -6.01
CA LYS A 102 3.57 20.60 -5.48
C LYS A 102 4.71 21.18 -4.68
N ASP A 103 4.86 20.71 -3.45
CA ASP A 103 5.97 21.06 -2.58
C ASP A 103 6.49 19.78 -1.93
N TYR A 104 7.41 19.12 -2.63
CA TYR A 104 8.01 17.88 -2.16
C TYR A 104 8.83 18.08 -0.89
N ALA A 105 9.39 19.26 -0.63
CA ALA A 105 10.16 19.50 0.60
C ALA A 105 9.24 19.54 1.82
N THR A 106 8.11 20.24 1.69
CA THR A 106 7.06 20.25 2.73
C THR A 106 6.45 18.85 2.89
N ALA A 107 6.17 18.14 1.79
CA ALA A 107 5.68 16.76 1.85
C ALA A 107 6.65 15.82 2.59
N ALA A 108 7.95 15.89 2.27
CA ALA A 108 8.99 15.10 2.92
C ALA A 108 9.07 15.37 4.42
N SER A 109 8.97 16.64 4.83
CA SER A 109 8.99 17.05 6.23
C SER A 109 7.83 16.43 7.01
N TRP A 110 6.62 16.48 6.45
CA TRP A 110 5.43 15.87 7.07
C TRP A 110 5.49 14.34 7.10
N TYR A 111 5.94 13.70 6.02
CA TYR A 111 6.18 12.26 5.99
C TYR A 111 7.23 11.84 7.01
N HIS A 112 8.31 12.61 7.18
CA HIS A 112 9.33 12.33 8.17
C HIS A 112 8.77 12.33 9.60
N LYS A 113 7.98 13.34 9.96
CA LYS A 113 7.31 13.39 11.28
C LYS A 113 6.41 12.18 11.51
N ALA A 114 5.55 11.84 10.54
CA ALA A 114 4.66 10.68 10.66
C ALA A 114 5.43 9.34 10.69
N ALA A 115 6.51 9.23 9.90
CA ALA A 115 7.34 8.03 9.81
C ALA A 115 8.10 7.75 11.11
N GLN A 116 8.60 8.80 11.77
CA GLN A 116 9.24 8.72 13.10
C GLN A 116 8.28 8.20 14.17
N ARG A 117 6.98 8.49 14.03
CA ARG A 117 5.91 7.97 14.91
C ARG A 117 5.36 6.60 14.49
N GLY A 118 6.00 5.94 13.54
CA GLY A 118 5.67 4.55 13.19
C GLY A 118 4.67 4.39 12.05
N SER A 119 4.19 5.45 11.40
CA SER A 119 3.26 5.28 10.26
C SER A 119 3.91 4.53 9.11
N ALA A 120 3.49 3.28 8.88
CA ALA A 120 3.99 2.45 7.79
C ALA A 120 3.80 3.11 6.42
N LYS A 121 2.67 3.80 6.19
CA LYS A 121 2.42 4.56 4.95
C LYS A 121 3.42 5.70 4.78
N ALA A 122 3.67 6.48 5.85
CA ALA A 122 4.63 7.57 5.78
C ALA A 122 6.08 7.07 5.64
N GLN A 123 6.43 5.97 6.30
CA GLN A 123 7.74 5.32 6.14
C GLN A 123 7.95 4.84 4.71
N PHE A 124 6.93 4.24 4.08
CA PHE A 124 6.97 3.88 2.67
C PHE A 124 7.20 5.10 1.77
N ARG A 125 6.38 6.16 1.92
CA ARG A 125 6.54 7.39 1.10
C ARG A 125 7.90 8.05 1.31
N LEU A 126 8.38 8.13 2.55
CA LEU A 126 9.70 8.68 2.84
C LEU A 126 10.82 7.84 2.20
N GLY A 127 10.67 6.52 2.20
CA GLY A 127 11.55 5.60 1.48
C GLY A 127 11.60 5.86 -0.02
N VAL A 128 10.45 6.12 -0.64
CA VAL A 128 10.33 6.53 -2.06
C VAL A 128 10.99 7.89 -2.29
N PHE A 129 10.77 8.86 -1.41
CA PHE A 129 11.33 10.21 -1.51
C PHE A 129 12.85 10.19 -1.48
N TYR A 130 13.46 9.43 -0.58
CA TYR A 130 14.91 9.25 -0.54
C TYR A 130 15.47 8.50 -1.76
N SER A 131 14.71 7.55 -2.33
CA SER A 131 15.10 6.84 -3.56
C SER A 131 15.13 7.77 -4.77
N GLY A 132 14.12 8.63 -4.89
CA GLY A 132 13.95 9.56 -6.00
C GLY A 132 14.67 10.91 -5.84
N GLY A 133 15.04 11.29 -4.61
CA GLY A 133 15.49 12.66 -4.31
C GLY A 133 14.36 13.69 -4.36
N LEU A 134 13.14 13.30 -3.97
CA LEU A 134 11.96 14.17 -4.00
C LEU A 134 11.92 15.02 -2.73
N GLY A 135 12.20 16.33 -2.83
CA GLY A 135 12.19 17.22 -1.66
C GLY A 135 13.26 16.94 -0.59
N VAL A 136 14.08 15.90 -0.79
CA VAL A 136 15.22 15.49 0.04
C VAL A 136 16.39 15.14 -0.87
N THR A 137 17.61 15.20 -0.34
CA THR A 137 18.78 14.67 -1.07
C THR A 137 18.62 13.17 -1.26
N LYS A 138 18.77 12.70 -2.50
CA LYS A 138 18.71 11.28 -2.84
C LYS A 138 19.69 10.48 -1.96
N ASN A 139 19.19 9.47 -1.26
CA ASN A 139 19.97 8.62 -0.37
C ASN A 139 19.39 7.20 -0.32
N MET A 140 20.10 6.25 -0.92
CA MET A 140 19.60 4.87 -1.00
C MET A 140 19.62 4.16 0.35
N ASN A 141 20.53 4.50 1.27
CA ASN A 141 20.58 3.89 2.58
C ASN A 141 19.37 4.30 3.43
N GLU A 142 19.01 5.59 3.40
CA GLU A 142 17.78 6.09 4.02
C GLU A 142 16.54 5.47 3.39
N SER A 143 16.52 5.34 2.05
CA SER A 143 15.43 4.68 1.34
C SER A 143 15.21 3.25 1.86
N ILE A 144 16.26 2.43 1.92
CA ILE A 144 16.18 1.04 2.42
C ILE A 144 15.77 1.00 3.89
N LEU A 145 16.28 1.92 4.71
CA LEU A 145 15.94 1.99 6.12
C LEU A 145 14.44 2.22 6.32
N TRP A 146 13.88 3.22 5.64
CA TRP A 146 12.47 3.56 5.77
C TRP A 146 11.55 2.54 5.11
N LEU A 147 11.90 2.03 3.92
CA LEU A 147 11.18 0.92 3.28
C LEU A 147 11.23 -0.33 4.15
N GLY A 148 12.36 -0.65 4.78
CA GLY A 148 12.52 -1.78 5.70
C GLY A 148 11.56 -1.68 6.90
N LYS A 149 11.47 -0.51 7.52
CA LYS A 149 10.52 -0.27 8.62
C LYS A 149 9.07 -0.43 8.16
N ALA A 150 8.70 0.09 6.99
CA ALA A 150 7.36 -0.08 6.45
C ALA A 150 7.05 -1.55 6.11
N ALA A 151 8.00 -2.25 5.49
CA ALA A 151 7.85 -3.64 5.08
C ALA A 151 7.71 -4.62 6.26
N LEU A 152 8.38 -4.33 7.39
CA LEU A 152 8.22 -5.06 8.64
C LEU A 152 6.84 -4.84 9.30
N GLN A 153 6.14 -3.78 8.93
CA GLN A 153 4.75 -3.51 9.32
C GLN A 153 3.76 -3.99 8.23
N GLU A 154 4.17 -4.98 7.45
CA GLU A 154 3.38 -5.60 6.37
C GLU A 154 2.92 -4.62 5.26
N ASN A 155 3.60 -3.47 5.09
CA ASN A 155 3.35 -2.62 3.93
C ASN A 155 3.81 -3.33 2.64
N THR A 156 2.84 -3.76 1.83
CA THR A 156 3.05 -4.58 0.63
C THR A 156 3.91 -3.89 -0.42
N ASP A 157 3.70 -2.59 -0.66
CA ASP A 157 4.46 -1.82 -1.64
C ASP A 157 5.93 -1.70 -1.22
N ALA A 158 6.20 -1.50 0.07
CA ALA A 158 7.56 -1.48 0.60
C ALA A 158 8.25 -2.84 0.48
N GLN A 159 7.55 -3.94 0.76
CA GLN A 159 8.05 -5.29 0.55
C GLN A 159 8.41 -5.52 -0.93
N PHE A 160 7.51 -5.16 -1.85
CA PHE A 160 7.78 -5.26 -3.29
C PHE A 160 8.98 -4.41 -3.71
N MET A 161 9.06 -3.16 -3.27
CA MET A 161 10.18 -2.26 -3.61
C MET A 161 11.52 -2.80 -3.12
N LEU A 162 11.61 -3.29 -1.87
CA LEU A 162 12.83 -3.92 -1.36
C LEU A 162 13.20 -5.15 -2.18
N GLY A 163 12.21 -6.00 -2.49
CA GLY A 163 12.39 -7.17 -3.34
C GLY A 163 12.99 -6.81 -4.71
N LEU A 164 12.41 -5.79 -5.36
CA LEU A 164 12.86 -5.27 -6.64
C LEU A 164 14.28 -4.68 -6.57
N MET A 165 14.59 -3.92 -5.51
CA MET A 165 15.91 -3.32 -5.31
C MET A 165 17.01 -4.38 -5.20
N TYR A 166 16.80 -5.40 -4.37
CA TYR A 166 17.74 -6.51 -4.23
C TYR A 166 17.82 -7.39 -5.48
N TYR A 167 16.73 -7.51 -6.25
CA TYR A 167 16.73 -8.26 -7.50
C TYR A 167 17.54 -7.56 -8.59
N LEU A 168 17.33 -6.25 -8.77
CA LEU A 168 17.99 -5.46 -9.81
C LEU A 168 19.47 -5.17 -9.49
N GLY A 169 19.79 -4.99 -8.21
CA GLY A 169 21.18 -4.79 -7.77
C GLY A 169 21.84 -3.47 -8.23
N LYS A 170 21.04 -2.47 -8.67
CA LYS A 170 21.57 -1.20 -9.22
C LYS A 170 22.02 -0.23 -8.13
N THR A 171 21.31 -0.21 -7.00
CA THR A 171 21.48 0.75 -5.89
C THR A 171 21.94 0.09 -4.59
N VAL A 172 21.78 -1.23 -4.50
CA VAL A 172 22.29 -2.13 -3.45
C VAL A 172 22.93 -3.34 -4.13
N PRO A 173 23.87 -4.05 -3.49
CA PRO A 173 24.35 -5.31 -4.03
C PRO A 173 23.20 -6.28 -4.31
N LYS A 174 23.20 -6.89 -5.51
CA LYS A 174 22.21 -7.89 -5.89
C LYS A 174 22.18 -9.02 -4.85
N ASN A 175 21.00 -9.34 -4.34
CA ASN A 175 20.82 -10.45 -3.41
C ASN A 175 19.51 -11.19 -3.73
N LYS A 176 19.64 -12.33 -4.42
CA LYS A 176 18.49 -13.12 -4.89
C LYS A 176 17.66 -13.71 -3.75
N GLU A 177 18.28 -14.06 -2.63
CA GLU A 177 17.59 -14.63 -1.47
C GLU A 177 16.76 -13.56 -0.74
N LEU A 178 17.32 -12.36 -0.52
CA LEU A 178 16.56 -11.24 0.03
C LEU A 178 15.46 -10.79 -0.94
N ALA A 179 15.74 -10.75 -2.24
CA ALA A 179 14.75 -10.44 -3.25
C ALA A 179 13.57 -11.43 -3.18
N LYS A 180 13.86 -12.74 -3.22
CA LYS A 180 12.85 -13.79 -3.08
C LYS A 180 12.06 -13.64 -1.79
N GLY A 181 12.72 -13.45 -0.64
CA GLY A 181 12.05 -13.32 0.66
C GLY A 181 11.04 -12.16 0.70
N TRP A 182 11.44 -10.97 0.25
CA TRP A 182 10.56 -9.81 0.22
C TRP A 182 9.44 -9.93 -0.83
N LEU A 183 9.75 -10.46 -2.02
CA LEU A 183 8.76 -10.70 -3.07
C LEU A 183 7.74 -11.76 -2.66
N THR A 184 8.15 -12.82 -1.97
CA THR A 184 7.23 -13.83 -1.42
C THR A 184 6.27 -13.21 -0.40
N LYS A 185 6.74 -12.31 0.46
CA LYS A 185 5.86 -11.58 1.40
C LYS A 185 4.86 -10.69 0.66
N ALA A 186 5.30 -9.89 -0.29
CA ALA A 186 4.39 -9.06 -1.09
C ALA A 186 3.39 -9.89 -1.92
N ALA A 187 3.86 -11.00 -2.51
CA ALA A 187 3.04 -11.93 -3.26
C ALA A 187 1.96 -12.62 -2.39
N SER A 188 2.28 -12.92 -1.13
CA SER A 188 1.30 -13.49 -0.18
C SER A 188 0.16 -12.52 0.15
N GLN A 189 0.36 -11.23 -0.11
CA GLN A 189 -0.65 -10.17 0.01
C GLN A 189 -1.25 -9.80 -1.37
N ASN A 190 -1.15 -10.70 -2.36
CA ASN A 190 -1.69 -10.54 -3.72
C ASN A 190 -1.08 -9.40 -4.55
N HIS A 191 0.13 -8.92 -4.23
CA HIS A 191 0.77 -7.89 -5.05
C HIS A 191 1.15 -8.45 -6.43
N SER A 192 0.44 -8.03 -7.49
CA SER A 192 0.55 -8.58 -8.84
C SER A 192 1.98 -8.52 -9.40
N ASP A 193 2.67 -7.38 -9.24
CA ASP A 193 4.03 -7.24 -9.77
C ASP A 193 5.05 -8.08 -8.98
N ALA A 194 4.78 -8.38 -7.71
CA ALA A 194 5.63 -9.26 -6.91
C ALA A 194 5.44 -10.72 -7.33
N LEU A 195 4.19 -11.13 -7.55
CA LEU A 195 3.85 -12.44 -8.13
C LEU A 195 4.53 -12.64 -9.47
N LEU A 196 4.43 -11.65 -10.38
CA LEU A 196 5.04 -11.71 -11.70
C LEU A 196 6.57 -11.78 -11.65
N LEU A 197 7.20 -10.96 -10.80
CA LEU A 197 8.66 -10.98 -10.66
C LEU A 197 9.15 -12.30 -10.06
N LEU A 198 8.45 -12.82 -9.04
CA LEU A 198 8.75 -14.11 -8.44
C LEU A 198 8.56 -15.27 -9.44
N ALA A 199 7.52 -15.21 -10.28
CA ALA A 199 7.32 -16.15 -11.40
C ALA A 199 8.52 -16.15 -12.36
N GLY A 200 8.95 -14.95 -12.78
CA GLY A 200 10.14 -14.79 -13.61
C GLY A 200 11.42 -15.34 -12.97
N MET A 201 11.57 -15.17 -11.65
CA MET A 201 12.70 -15.75 -10.91
C MET A 201 12.66 -17.29 -10.92
N TYR A 202 11.51 -17.93 -10.70
CA TYR A 202 11.40 -19.39 -10.78
C TYR A 202 11.55 -19.92 -12.22
N LYS A 203 11.04 -19.21 -13.23
CA LYS A 203 11.24 -19.56 -14.65
C LYS A 203 12.72 -19.60 -15.02
N LYS A 204 13.54 -18.73 -14.41
CA LYS A 204 14.99 -18.61 -14.68
C LYS A 204 15.88 -19.39 -13.71
N GLY A 205 15.32 -20.01 -12.66
CA GLY A 205 16.11 -20.65 -11.60
C GLY A 205 16.89 -19.65 -10.73
N GLU A 206 16.37 -18.42 -10.57
CA GLU A 206 16.97 -17.38 -9.72
C GLU A 206 16.39 -17.35 -8.30
N ALA A 207 15.24 -17.99 -8.07
CA ALA A 207 14.61 -18.17 -6.75
C ALA A 207 14.81 -19.58 -6.15
N GLY A 208 15.69 -20.39 -6.74
CA GLY A 208 15.86 -21.82 -6.46
C GLY A 208 16.01 -22.61 -7.75
N PRO A 209 15.76 -23.93 -7.75
CA PRO A 209 15.67 -24.71 -8.99
C PRO A 209 14.69 -24.10 -9.98
N LYS A 210 14.99 -24.22 -11.28
CA LYS A 210 14.06 -23.78 -12.33
C LYS A 210 12.75 -24.56 -12.19
N ASP A 211 11.64 -23.84 -12.12
CA ASP A 211 10.32 -24.42 -11.94
C ASP A 211 9.28 -23.69 -12.82
N PRO A 212 9.03 -24.19 -14.05
CA PRO A 212 8.07 -23.57 -14.95
C PRO A 212 6.61 -23.78 -14.51
N ILE A 213 6.30 -24.80 -13.70
CA ILE A 213 4.94 -25.04 -13.19
C ILE A 213 4.63 -23.99 -12.11
N LEU A 214 5.52 -23.81 -11.15
CA LEU A 214 5.37 -22.75 -10.14
C LEU A 214 5.39 -21.36 -10.77
N ALA A 215 6.26 -21.12 -11.74
CA ALA A 215 6.26 -19.86 -12.49
C ALA A 215 4.90 -19.61 -13.15
N TYR A 216 4.32 -20.64 -13.79
CA TYR A 216 2.99 -20.54 -14.40
C TYR A 216 1.93 -20.20 -13.36
N SER A 217 1.86 -20.94 -12.25
CA SER A 217 0.91 -20.68 -11.17
C SER A 217 0.98 -19.25 -10.63
N LEU A 218 2.19 -18.74 -10.40
CA LEU A 218 2.42 -17.38 -9.91
C LEU A 218 2.03 -16.32 -10.96
N SER A 219 2.33 -16.54 -12.25
CA SER A 219 1.90 -15.64 -13.33
C SER A 219 0.38 -15.62 -13.51
N SER A 220 -0.30 -16.77 -13.37
CA SER A 220 -1.75 -16.86 -13.40
C SER A 220 -2.38 -16.08 -12.24
N LEU A 221 -1.82 -16.17 -11.03
CA LEU A 221 -2.24 -15.33 -9.91
C LEU A 221 -1.98 -13.84 -10.15
N ALA A 222 -0.87 -13.48 -10.78
CA ALA A 222 -0.59 -12.09 -11.13
C ALA A 222 -1.66 -11.53 -12.09
N VAL A 223 -2.13 -12.33 -13.06
CA VAL A 223 -3.23 -11.94 -13.95
C VAL A 223 -4.55 -11.74 -13.18
N VAL A 224 -4.86 -12.62 -12.23
CA VAL A 224 -6.11 -12.52 -11.45
C VAL A 224 -6.10 -11.32 -10.50
N ASN A 225 -4.96 -10.97 -9.92
CA ASN A 225 -4.85 -9.93 -8.89
C ASN A 225 -4.39 -8.56 -9.42
N ARG A 226 -4.23 -8.37 -10.74
CA ARG A 226 -3.82 -7.08 -11.28
C ARG A 226 -4.92 -6.04 -11.17
N ILE A 227 -4.54 -4.83 -10.78
CA ILE A 227 -5.41 -3.65 -10.78
C ILE A 227 -5.45 -3.00 -12.17
N GLU A 228 -4.37 -3.14 -12.94
CA GLU A 228 -4.22 -2.54 -14.28
C GLU A 228 -4.13 -3.60 -15.38
N LEU A 229 -4.56 -3.26 -16.60
CA LEU A 229 -4.45 -4.10 -17.81
C LEU A 229 -3.00 -4.15 -18.36
N LYS A 230 -2.04 -4.43 -17.49
CA LYS A 230 -0.65 -4.72 -17.86
C LYS A 230 -0.59 -6.10 -18.51
N LYS A 231 -0.05 -6.17 -19.74
CA LYS A 231 -0.01 -7.39 -20.55
C LYS A 231 1.11 -8.34 -20.14
N GLU A 232 2.12 -7.87 -19.42
CA GLU A 232 3.32 -8.62 -19.07
C GLU A 232 2.99 -9.92 -18.29
N ALA A 233 1.95 -9.88 -17.45
CA ALA A 233 1.47 -11.07 -16.74
C ALA A 233 0.77 -12.07 -17.66
N ASP A 234 -0.04 -11.59 -18.62
CA ASP A 234 -0.65 -12.46 -19.64
C ASP A 234 0.45 -13.06 -20.53
N GLU A 235 1.35 -12.24 -21.03
CA GLU A 235 2.46 -12.64 -21.90
C GLU A 235 3.32 -13.72 -21.24
N MET A 236 3.72 -13.52 -19.97
CA MET A 236 4.48 -14.54 -19.25
C MET A 236 3.69 -15.85 -19.05
N ARG A 237 2.40 -15.75 -18.70
CA ARG A 237 1.54 -16.91 -18.52
C ARG A 237 1.38 -17.67 -19.83
N ASP A 238 1.09 -16.97 -20.92
CA ASP A 238 0.80 -17.55 -22.22
C ASP A 238 2.07 -18.15 -22.86
N ASP A 239 3.23 -17.50 -22.66
CA ASP A 239 4.53 -18.07 -23.00
C ASP A 239 4.75 -19.40 -22.26
N LEU A 240 4.46 -19.45 -20.95
CA LEU A 240 4.61 -20.69 -20.16
C LEU A 240 3.61 -21.77 -20.57
N ILE A 241 2.40 -21.42 -20.99
CA ILE A 241 1.44 -22.39 -21.55
C ILE A 241 2.03 -23.09 -22.77
N SER A 242 2.78 -22.36 -23.62
CA SER A 242 3.43 -22.96 -24.79
C SER A 242 4.59 -23.91 -24.45
N GLU A 243 5.17 -23.80 -23.24
CA GLU A 243 6.29 -24.61 -22.76
C GLU A 243 5.85 -25.85 -21.95
N LEU A 244 4.60 -25.90 -21.47
CA LEU A 244 4.09 -26.91 -20.53
C LEU A 244 3.16 -27.94 -21.20
N THR A 245 3.16 -29.16 -20.67
CA THR A 245 2.16 -30.17 -21.07
C THR A 245 0.78 -29.85 -20.48
N PRO A 246 -0.32 -30.38 -21.06
CA PRO A 246 -1.66 -30.21 -20.48
C PRO A 246 -1.75 -30.66 -19.01
N GLU A 247 -1.06 -31.75 -18.63
CA GLU A 247 -1.01 -32.22 -17.24
C GLU A 247 -0.27 -31.23 -16.33
N GLN A 248 0.83 -30.65 -16.79
CA GLN A 248 1.58 -29.65 -16.04
C GLN A 248 0.79 -28.36 -15.85
N ILE A 249 0.02 -27.93 -16.87
CA ILE A 249 -0.91 -26.80 -16.77
C ILE A 249 -1.95 -27.08 -15.69
N VAL A 250 -2.61 -28.24 -15.72
CA VAL A 250 -3.59 -28.65 -14.70
C VAL A 250 -2.99 -28.67 -13.29
N ASN A 251 -1.74 -29.14 -13.15
CA ASN A 251 -1.04 -29.12 -11.86
C ASN A 251 -0.73 -27.68 -11.41
N GLY A 252 -0.37 -26.81 -12.35
CA GLY A 252 -0.15 -25.39 -12.10
C GLY A 252 -1.43 -24.65 -11.68
N ASP A 253 -2.57 -24.95 -12.32
CA ASP A 253 -3.88 -24.39 -11.94
C ASP A 253 -4.29 -24.79 -10.53
N LYS A 254 -4.11 -26.07 -10.18
CA LYS A 254 -4.34 -26.56 -8.81
C LYS A 254 -3.46 -25.84 -7.80
N LEU A 255 -2.18 -25.65 -8.10
CA LEU A 255 -1.26 -24.93 -7.23
C LEU A 255 -1.65 -23.46 -7.07
N ALA A 256 -2.06 -22.78 -8.15
CA ALA A 256 -2.55 -21.41 -8.08
C ALA A 256 -3.78 -21.31 -7.16
N ALA A 257 -4.73 -22.24 -7.30
CA ALA A 257 -5.91 -22.31 -6.44
C ALA A 257 -5.55 -22.54 -4.95
N GLU A 258 -4.55 -23.38 -4.65
CA GLU A 258 -4.06 -23.57 -3.29
C GLU A 258 -3.39 -22.31 -2.72
N LEU A 259 -2.55 -21.64 -3.52
CA LEU A 259 -1.86 -20.41 -3.13
C LEU A 259 -2.82 -19.24 -2.87
N GLN A 260 -3.96 -19.20 -3.56
CA GLN A 260 -4.97 -18.13 -3.42
C GLN A 260 -5.86 -18.27 -2.18
N LYS A 261 -5.83 -19.43 -1.50
CA LYS A 261 -6.61 -19.61 -0.26
C LYS A 261 -6.17 -18.60 0.81
N PRO A 262 -7.11 -17.99 1.56
CA PRO A 262 -6.78 -17.06 2.64
C PRO A 262 -5.75 -17.65 3.59
N ASP A 263 -4.74 -16.84 3.95
CA ASP A 263 -3.67 -17.18 4.90
C ASP A 263 -2.85 -18.44 4.54
N ASN A 264 -2.95 -18.95 3.30
CA ASN A 264 -2.35 -20.22 2.90
C ASN A 264 -1.12 -20.08 1.99
N PHE A 265 -0.88 -18.89 1.42
CA PHE A 265 0.14 -18.71 0.36
C PHE A 265 1.52 -19.28 0.75
N SER A 266 2.04 -18.88 1.91
CA SER A 266 3.37 -19.32 2.38
C SER A 266 3.42 -20.82 2.67
N GLN A 267 2.36 -21.38 3.25
CA GLN A 267 2.27 -22.81 3.57
C GLN A 267 2.18 -23.66 2.29
N ALA A 268 1.30 -23.29 1.36
CA ALA A 268 1.14 -23.96 0.08
C ALA A 268 2.43 -23.90 -0.76
N LEU A 269 3.05 -22.73 -0.85
CA LEU A 269 4.32 -22.55 -1.56
C LEU A 269 5.43 -23.44 -0.98
N ASN A 270 5.59 -23.44 0.35
CA ASN A 270 6.62 -24.26 1.00
C ASN A 270 6.34 -25.77 0.83
N THR A 271 5.08 -26.19 0.99
CA THR A 271 4.66 -27.59 0.80
C THR A 271 4.97 -28.06 -0.62
N TYR A 272 4.65 -27.22 -1.61
CA TYR A 272 4.93 -27.50 -3.01
C TYR A 272 6.45 -27.61 -3.27
N ILE A 273 7.25 -26.63 -2.84
CA ILE A 273 8.70 -26.62 -3.05
C ILE A 273 9.35 -27.87 -2.42
N ILE A 274 8.92 -28.26 -1.22
CA ILE A 274 9.39 -29.48 -0.56
C ILE A 274 9.10 -30.71 -1.42
N LYS A 275 7.88 -30.86 -1.92
CA LYS A 275 7.47 -32.01 -2.73
C LYS A 275 8.15 -32.06 -4.10
N ALA A 276 8.30 -30.91 -4.75
CA ALA A 276 8.85 -30.81 -6.09
C ALA A 276 10.38 -30.90 -6.13
N HIS A 277 11.08 -30.38 -5.11
CA HIS A 277 12.53 -30.14 -5.18
C HIS A 277 13.37 -30.76 -4.07
N ARG A 278 12.79 -31.32 -2.99
CA ARG A 278 13.59 -32.15 -2.07
C ARG A 278 13.76 -33.54 -2.68
N ALA A 279 15.00 -33.99 -2.79
CA ALA A 279 15.29 -35.37 -3.13
C ALA A 279 14.55 -36.29 -2.13
N PRO A 280 13.93 -37.40 -2.58
CA PRO A 280 13.46 -38.42 -1.66
C PRO A 280 14.65 -38.87 -0.82
N PHE A 281 14.46 -38.97 0.51
CA PHE A 281 15.44 -39.60 1.37
C PHE A 281 15.75 -40.99 0.81
N ARG A 282 16.89 -41.16 0.13
CA ARG A 282 17.41 -42.48 -0.18
C ARG A 282 17.84 -43.04 1.16
N PHE A 283 17.04 -43.95 1.72
CA PHE A 283 17.55 -44.89 2.70
C PHE A 283 18.74 -45.57 2.04
N PHE A 284 19.95 -45.28 2.52
CA PHE A 284 21.08 -46.14 2.23
C PHE A 284 20.74 -47.46 2.89
N GLU A 285 20.23 -48.42 2.12
CA GLU A 285 20.28 -49.83 2.52
C GLU A 285 21.75 -50.09 2.86
N ARG A 286 22.01 -50.41 4.14
CA ARG A 286 23.33 -50.89 4.53
C ARG A 286 23.57 -52.15 3.70
N PRO A 287 24.72 -52.28 3.02
CA PRO A 287 25.05 -53.53 2.37
C PRO A 287 25.14 -54.60 3.46
N ASP A 288 24.34 -55.66 3.30
CA ASP A 288 24.42 -56.85 4.14
C ASP A 288 25.87 -57.34 4.19
N LYS A 289 26.40 -57.44 5.41
CA LYS A 289 27.64 -58.16 5.73
C LYS A 289 27.36 -59.12 6.86
#